data_AF-A0A817GWJ7-F1
#
_entry.id   AF-A0A817GWJ7-F1
#
_cell.length_a   1.000
_cell.length_b   1.000
_cell.length_c   1.000
_cell.angle_alpha   90.00
_cell.angle_beta   90.00
_cell.angle_gamma   90.00
#
_symmetry.space_group_name_H-M   'P 1'
#
loop_
_entity.id
_entity.type
_entity.pdbx_description
1 polymer ?
#
loop_
_entity_poly.entity_id
_entity_poly.type
_entity_poly.pdbx_seq_one_letter_code
_entity_poly.pdbx_strand_id
1 'polypeptide(L)'
;MNKVQWERLMSINASAESQLQASNIINQLKCRQTFVKFKSSGHTYSRIYYLTLSEDAIHYLGSKHKSKNEACKIKDIDQIRPGFTTAVWKKCLNKRKITQDKENLAFSILYDNNRHSLDLLADTETIRSQWIQGLEYLIKRYRSHIRSHHEITNQWVWFLFSHADHDHSGHLNRGEARQLLLALNIELDERDFDVYFNQANIRRNNYEELRNLDKDEFLIFYKFVSHRPELLKIICQFNNSTTNQTTKTLSNYSIINALPHSNPIERRRDSSSINFQKSNGKNASSCFRRKKSASITREHFASSDSINENNYLTIEQLKDFLQKEQHMETLSIEDCSKLIAKFEPSSEGQQYEEMGVDGLRLLLLHDEFCIMNPNKSHRIYHDMTRPITDYFIATSHNTYIRDNQVYGNCTPETYIHALRTGCRAVEMDCYDGDNMEPIVYHGNTLTAPIPFREIILAIETQAFSASPYPLFLNIENHCSYEQQGIMARVLKNTFKDHLLSKPLVDNFETLPSPEELKYKVIIRSRRYPKGKISADPKSNRSNDETEPNPKDYHPDFSNLIIYSQIVSFTNITHTICTQKCFHSIKSK
;
A
#
# COMPACT_ATOMS: atom_id res chain seq x y z
N MET A 1 -29.81 5.93 5.43
CA MET A 1 -29.44 6.83 6.53
C MET A 1 -30.26 6.52 7.78
N ASN A 2 -29.64 6.15 8.92
CA ASN A 2 -30.36 5.76 10.14
C ASN A 2 -30.69 6.98 11.04
N LYS A 3 -31.52 6.79 12.09
CA LYS A 3 -31.98 7.85 13.00
C LYS A 3 -30.82 8.62 13.67
N VAL A 4 -29.71 7.94 13.94
CA VAL A 4 -28.52 8.50 14.61
C VAL A 4 -27.69 9.37 13.66
N GLN A 5 -27.50 8.93 12.40
CA GLN A 5 -26.90 9.76 11.34
C GLN A 5 -27.74 11.03 11.11
N TRP A 6 -29.06 10.91 11.21
CA TRP A 6 -30.00 12.03 11.12
C TRP A 6 -29.89 13.03 12.27
N GLU A 7 -29.81 12.57 13.51
CA GLU A 7 -29.66 13.45 14.68
C GLU A 7 -28.30 14.20 14.65
N ARG A 8 -27.24 13.56 14.16
CA ARG A 8 -25.90 14.15 14.00
C ARG A 8 -25.82 15.14 12.82
N LEU A 9 -26.54 14.89 11.73
CA LEU A 9 -26.66 15.83 10.59
C LEU A 9 -27.40 17.13 10.94
N MET A 10 -28.24 17.09 11.97
CA MET A 10 -29.02 18.24 12.45
C MET A 10 -28.23 19.11 13.44
N SER A 11 -27.13 18.59 14.02
CA SER A 11 -26.31 19.30 15.01
C SER A 11 -25.14 20.10 14.42
N ILE A 12 -24.90 19.99 13.11
CA ILE A 12 -23.74 20.59 12.42
C ILE A 12 -24.05 22.05 12.00
N ASN A 13 -23.32 23.02 12.60
CA ASN A 13 -23.25 24.44 12.21
C ASN A 13 -24.58 25.20 12.06
N ALA A 14 -25.61 24.80 12.80
CA ALA A 14 -26.85 25.55 12.91
C ALA A 14 -26.94 26.16 14.31
N SER A 15 -27.29 27.45 14.42
CA SER A 15 -27.65 28.06 15.71
C SER A 15 -28.73 27.20 16.39
N ALA A 16 -28.83 27.23 17.72
CA ALA A 16 -29.87 26.48 18.43
C ALA A 16 -31.29 26.74 17.85
N GLU A 17 -31.54 27.96 17.36
CA GLU A 17 -32.74 28.33 16.59
C GLU A 17 -32.85 27.61 15.23
N SER A 18 -31.77 27.56 14.44
CA SER A 18 -31.75 26.89 13.14
C SER A 18 -31.92 25.37 13.27
N GLN A 19 -31.38 24.76 14.32
CA GLN A 19 -31.55 23.33 14.62
C GLN A 19 -32.98 23.02 15.06
N LEU A 20 -33.55 23.86 15.92
CA LEU A 20 -34.93 23.74 16.37
C LEU A 20 -35.90 23.90 15.19
N GLN A 21 -35.67 24.90 14.33
CA GLN A 21 -36.47 25.15 13.14
C GLN A 21 -36.39 24.00 12.13
N ALA A 22 -35.20 23.47 11.85
CA ALA A 22 -35.03 22.31 10.98
C ALA A 22 -35.72 21.05 11.55
N SER A 23 -35.59 20.82 12.87
CA SER A 23 -36.21 19.66 13.53
C SER A 23 -37.74 19.72 13.45
N ASN A 24 -38.31 20.91 13.63
CA ASN A 24 -39.75 21.16 13.52
C ASN A 24 -40.25 20.93 12.09
N ILE A 25 -39.53 21.44 11.09
CA ILE A 25 -39.88 21.28 9.68
C ILE A 25 -39.83 19.80 9.23
N ILE A 26 -38.81 19.04 9.64
CA ILE A 26 -38.69 17.62 9.27
C ILE A 26 -39.69 16.75 10.02
N ASN A 27 -39.97 17.05 11.30
CA ASN A 27 -41.00 16.33 12.04
C ASN A 27 -42.38 16.53 11.42
N GLN A 28 -42.66 17.72 10.86
CA GLN A 28 -43.89 17.97 10.10
C GLN A 28 -43.98 17.12 8.82
N LEU A 29 -42.87 16.90 8.10
CA LEU A 29 -42.87 16.01 6.92
C LEU A 29 -43.06 14.53 7.26
N LYS A 30 -42.63 14.10 8.46
CA LYS A 30 -42.86 12.73 8.96
C LYS A 30 -44.31 12.51 9.37
N CYS A 31 -45.00 13.58 9.78
CA CYS A 31 -46.42 13.52 10.10
C CYS A 31 -47.19 13.10 8.84
N ARG A 32 -48.11 12.15 9.03
CA ARG A 32 -48.99 11.68 7.97
C ARG A 32 -49.93 12.79 7.55
N GLN A 33 -49.72 13.33 6.36
CA GLN A 33 -50.48 14.45 5.82
C GLN A 33 -51.31 14.03 4.61
N THR A 34 -52.59 14.41 4.60
CA THR A 34 -53.45 14.15 3.44
C THR A 34 -53.20 15.20 2.36
N PHE A 35 -53.06 14.74 1.12
CA PHE A 35 -53.03 15.58 -0.08
C PHE A 35 -53.93 14.98 -1.16
N VAL A 36 -54.47 15.83 -2.02
CA VAL A 36 -55.15 15.40 -3.24
C VAL A 36 -54.16 15.38 -4.40
N LYS A 37 -53.85 14.18 -4.89
CA LYS A 37 -53.00 13.98 -6.08
C LYS A 37 -53.81 14.17 -7.35
N PHE A 38 -53.31 14.99 -8.27
CA PHE A 38 -53.90 15.19 -9.60
C PHE A 38 -53.16 14.38 -10.68
N LYS A 39 -53.90 13.93 -11.68
CA LYS A 39 -53.37 13.26 -12.88
C LYS A 39 -53.81 13.99 -14.15
N SER A 40 -53.02 13.87 -15.22
CA SER A 40 -53.32 14.47 -16.53
C SER A 40 -54.66 14.04 -17.14
N SER A 41 -55.17 12.86 -16.77
CA SER A 41 -56.49 12.37 -17.16
C SER A 41 -57.63 13.20 -16.53
N GLY A 42 -57.38 13.91 -15.44
CA GLY A 42 -58.36 14.63 -14.63
C GLY A 42 -58.86 13.84 -13.42
N HIS A 43 -58.35 12.63 -13.19
CA HIS A 43 -58.61 11.86 -11.98
C HIS A 43 -57.85 12.43 -10.79
N THR A 44 -58.49 12.40 -9.63
CA THR A 44 -57.92 12.83 -8.36
C THR A 44 -57.88 11.68 -7.36
N TYR A 45 -56.88 11.67 -6.50
CA TYR A 45 -56.74 10.67 -5.45
C TYR A 45 -56.36 11.35 -4.15
N SER A 46 -57.22 11.26 -3.13
CA SER A 46 -56.85 11.64 -1.77
C SER A 46 -55.93 10.56 -1.17
N ARG A 47 -54.71 10.94 -0.80
CA ARG A 47 -53.66 10.02 -0.33
C ARG A 47 -52.96 10.65 0.87
N ILE A 48 -52.50 9.80 1.79
CA ILE A 48 -51.74 10.22 2.96
C ILE A 48 -50.25 10.11 2.61
N TYR A 49 -49.55 11.23 2.57
CA TYR A 49 -48.12 11.31 2.31
C TYR A 49 -47.33 11.53 3.60
N TYR A 50 -46.11 11.00 3.65
CA TYR A 50 -45.16 11.22 4.74
C TYR A 50 -43.74 10.88 4.29
N LEU A 51 -42.77 11.53 4.92
CA LEU A 51 -41.36 11.25 4.72
C LEU A 51 -40.90 10.07 5.58
N THR A 52 -40.19 9.12 4.99
CA THR A 52 -39.51 8.06 5.73
C THR A 52 -38.01 8.30 5.68
N LEU A 53 -37.44 8.75 6.80
CA LEU A 53 -36.03 9.12 6.91
C LEU A 53 -35.07 7.94 6.71
N SER A 54 -35.45 6.73 7.12
CA SER A 54 -34.63 5.53 6.99
C SER A 54 -34.44 5.09 5.53
N GLU A 55 -35.43 5.39 4.69
CA GLU A 55 -35.47 5.01 3.27
C GLU A 55 -35.25 6.21 2.33
N ASP A 56 -35.02 7.39 2.90
CA ASP A 56 -34.80 8.65 2.19
C ASP A 56 -35.81 8.92 1.07
N ALA A 57 -37.09 8.65 1.36
CA ALA A 57 -38.15 8.69 0.35
C ALA A 57 -39.49 9.20 0.88
N ILE A 58 -40.21 9.88 0.00
CA ILE A 58 -41.60 10.27 0.20
C ILE A 58 -42.48 9.07 -0.08
N HIS A 59 -43.28 8.69 0.90
CA HIS A 59 -44.20 7.57 0.81
C HIS A 59 -45.64 8.04 0.82
N TYR A 60 -46.54 7.20 0.31
CA TYR A 60 -47.97 7.39 0.45
C TYR A 60 -48.74 6.12 0.77
N LEU A 61 -49.88 6.28 1.45
CA LEU A 61 -50.88 5.23 1.66
C LEU A 61 -52.03 5.39 0.68
N GLY A 62 -52.43 4.29 0.05
CA GLY A 62 -53.59 4.24 -0.84
C GLY A 62 -54.92 4.46 -0.10
N SER A 63 -55.93 4.97 -0.80
CA SER A 63 -57.26 5.25 -0.22
C SER A 63 -58.07 3.98 0.06
N LYS A 64 -57.78 2.87 -0.64
CA LYS A 64 -58.46 1.57 -0.50
C LYS A 64 -57.59 0.51 0.19
N HIS A 65 -56.27 0.55 -0.03
CA HIS A 65 -55.30 -0.35 0.59
C HIS A 65 -54.29 0.50 1.36
N LYS A 66 -54.17 0.23 2.66
CA LYS A 66 -53.21 0.89 3.56
C LYS A 66 -51.76 0.42 3.35
N SER A 67 -51.43 -0.11 2.16
CA SER A 67 -50.06 -0.49 1.84
C SER A 67 -49.20 0.76 1.64
N LYS A 68 -47.98 0.70 2.17
CA LYS A 68 -46.95 1.70 1.96
C LYS A 68 -46.48 1.63 0.51
N ASN A 69 -46.54 2.74 -0.20
CA ASN A 69 -46.06 2.87 -1.58
C ASN A 69 -45.04 4.03 -1.64
N GLU A 70 -43.95 3.83 -2.37
CA GLU A 70 -42.96 4.89 -2.62
C GLU A 70 -43.50 5.86 -3.69
N ALA A 71 -43.38 7.17 -3.45
CA ALA A 71 -43.72 8.20 -4.42
C ALA A 71 -42.49 8.60 -5.24
N CYS A 72 -41.42 9.01 -4.55
CA CYS A 72 -40.11 9.35 -5.10
C CYS A 72 -39.08 9.41 -3.96
N LYS A 73 -37.80 9.20 -4.29
CA LYS A 73 -36.68 9.39 -3.36
C LYS A 73 -36.22 10.85 -3.35
N ILE A 74 -35.68 11.31 -2.23
CA ILE A 74 -35.24 12.71 -2.08
C ILE A 74 -34.12 13.04 -3.07
N LYS A 75 -33.19 12.10 -3.29
CA LYS A 75 -32.07 12.23 -4.23
C LYS A 75 -32.47 12.45 -5.69
N ASP A 76 -33.64 11.92 -6.08
CA ASP A 76 -34.12 11.96 -7.46
C ASP A 76 -34.96 13.23 -7.74
N ILE A 77 -35.20 14.07 -6.72
CA ILE A 77 -35.96 15.32 -6.86
C ILE A 77 -35.08 16.39 -7.53
N ASP A 78 -35.56 16.90 -8.65
CA ASP A 78 -34.92 17.95 -9.42
C ASP A 78 -35.29 19.33 -8.88
N GLN A 79 -36.57 19.55 -8.63
CA GLN A 79 -37.11 20.85 -8.23
C GLN A 79 -38.52 20.72 -7.65
N ILE A 80 -38.92 21.72 -6.87
CA ILE A 80 -40.26 21.86 -6.32
C ILE A 80 -40.83 23.17 -6.84
N ARG A 81 -42.10 23.17 -7.23
CA ARG A 81 -42.76 24.34 -7.81
C ARG A 81 -44.08 24.61 -7.09
N PRO A 82 -44.26 25.79 -6.47
CA PRO A 82 -45.56 26.19 -5.94
C PRO A 82 -46.55 26.52 -7.08
N GLY A 83 -47.84 26.40 -6.81
CA GLY A 83 -48.91 26.80 -7.73
C GLY A 83 -49.11 25.89 -8.93
N PHE A 84 -49.85 26.38 -9.92
CA PHE A 84 -50.28 25.61 -11.09
C PHE A 84 -49.27 25.62 -12.24
N THR A 85 -48.06 25.15 -11.96
CA THR A 85 -46.91 25.34 -12.86
C THR A 85 -46.67 24.21 -13.87
N THR A 86 -47.29 23.04 -13.68
CA THR A 86 -47.08 21.86 -14.54
C THR A 86 -48.18 21.68 -15.58
N ALA A 87 -47.90 20.88 -16.62
CA ALA A 87 -48.88 20.55 -17.66
C ALA A 87 -50.11 19.81 -17.12
N VAL A 88 -49.99 19.11 -15.99
CA VAL A 88 -51.11 18.45 -15.32
C VAL A 88 -52.12 19.49 -14.80
N TRP A 89 -51.64 20.52 -14.09
CA TRP A 89 -52.50 21.58 -13.57
C TRP A 89 -53.22 22.34 -14.68
N LYS A 90 -52.51 22.73 -15.75
CA LYS A 90 -53.11 23.40 -16.92
C LYS A 90 -54.26 22.60 -17.52
N LYS A 91 -54.11 21.28 -17.66
CA LYS A 91 -55.18 20.39 -18.15
C LYS A 91 -56.35 20.29 -17.19
N CYS A 92 -56.10 20.26 -15.88
CA CYS A 92 -57.14 20.21 -14.86
C CYS A 92 -57.95 21.51 -14.76
N LEU A 93 -57.31 22.67 -14.91
CA LEU A 93 -57.98 23.98 -15.01
C LEU A 93 -58.89 24.04 -16.25
N ASN A 94 -58.38 23.67 -17.43
CA ASN A 94 -59.16 23.65 -18.67
C ASN A 94 -60.39 22.73 -18.58
N LYS A 95 -60.27 21.61 -17.86
CA LYS A 95 -61.36 20.66 -17.61
C LYS A 95 -62.27 21.07 -16.45
N ARG A 96 -62.08 22.25 -15.85
CA ARG A 96 -62.81 22.76 -14.67
C ARG A 96 -62.83 21.77 -13.50
N LYS A 97 -61.75 20.98 -13.33
CA LYS A 97 -61.58 20.04 -12.21
C LYS A 97 -61.03 20.71 -10.94
N ILE A 98 -60.46 21.90 -11.10
CA ILE A 98 -59.97 22.77 -10.03
C ILE A 98 -60.15 24.22 -10.49
N THR A 99 -60.30 25.13 -9.55
CA THR A 99 -60.54 26.55 -9.76
C THR A 99 -59.29 27.36 -9.38
N GLN A 100 -59.12 28.54 -9.98
CA GLN A 100 -57.89 29.33 -9.84
C GLN A 100 -57.64 29.80 -8.39
N ASP A 101 -58.69 30.00 -7.60
CA ASP A 101 -58.61 30.38 -6.17
C ASP A 101 -57.84 29.36 -5.32
N LYS A 102 -57.65 28.13 -5.79
CA LYS A 102 -56.92 27.07 -5.08
C LYS A 102 -55.43 27.01 -5.41
N GLU A 103 -54.90 27.95 -6.21
CA GLU A 103 -53.49 27.96 -6.60
C GLU A 103 -52.54 28.00 -5.40
N ASN A 104 -52.89 28.77 -4.36
CA ASN A 104 -52.11 28.88 -3.13
C ASN A 104 -52.10 27.61 -2.27
N LEU A 105 -52.84 26.56 -2.66
CA LEU A 105 -52.82 25.27 -2.00
C LEU A 105 -52.01 24.22 -2.78
N ALA A 106 -51.61 24.55 -4.00
CA ALA A 106 -51.01 23.61 -4.94
C ALA A 106 -49.48 23.68 -4.94
N PHE A 107 -48.85 22.54 -5.17
CA PHE A 107 -47.43 22.43 -5.48
C PHE A 107 -47.14 21.15 -6.25
N SER A 108 -45.98 21.13 -6.89
CA SER A 108 -45.52 20.00 -7.69
C SER A 108 -44.08 19.65 -7.38
N ILE A 109 -43.80 18.36 -7.22
CA ILE A 109 -42.44 17.81 -7.10
C ILE A 109 -42.06 17.20 -8.45
N LEU A 110 -40.99 17.70 -9.05
CA LEU A 110 -40.46 17.18 -10.31
C LEU A 110 -39.22 16.33 -10.01
N TYR A 111 -39.18 15.13 -10.59
CA TYR A 111 -38.16 14.14 -10.31
C TYR A 111 -37.82 13.31 -11.56
N ASP A 112 -36.70 12.58 -11.50
CA ASP A 112 -36.12 11.79 -12.60
C ASP A 112 -35.76 12.61 -13.85
N ASN A 113 -35.04 13.72 -13.67
CA ASN A 113 -34.69 14.70 -14.71
C ASN A 113 -35.93 15.36 -15.32
N ASN A 114 -36.87 15.79 -14.48
CA ASN A 114 -38.13 16.42 -14.83
C ASN A 114 -39.05 15.56 -15.73
N ARG A 115 -38.80 14.25 -15.81
CA ARG A 115 -39.63 13.31 -16.59
C ARG A 115 -40.94 12.99 -15.88
N HIS A 116 -40.96 13.09 -14.56
CA HIS A 116 -42.12 12.80 -13.74
C HIS A 116 -42.51 13.99 -12.86
N SER A 117 -43.81 14.11 -12.61
CA SER A 117 -44.39 15.12 -11.71
C SER A 117 -45.31 14.47 -10.68
N LEU A 118 -45.17 14.90 -9.44
CA LEU A 118 -46.10 14.63 -8.36
C LEU A 118 -46.84 15.94 -8.04
N ASP A 119 -48.04 16.07 -8.60
CA ASP A 119 -48.89 17.26 -8.48
C ASP A 119 -49.89 17.10 -7.34
N LEU A 120 -49.73 17.89 -6.27
CA LEU A 120 -50.44 17.76 -5.00
C LEU A 120 -51.18 19.05 -4.62
N LEU A 121 -52.37 18.88 -4.04
CA LEU A 121 -53.14 19.95 -3.42
C LEU A 121 -53.21 19.71 -1.91
N ALA A 122 -52.78 20.69 -1.12
CA ALA A 122 -52.85 20.70 0.33
C ALA A 122 -54.23 21.16 0.84
N ASP A 123 -54.55 20.83 2.08
CA ASP A 123 -55.77 21.29 2.73
C ASP A 123 -55.69 22.79 3.10
N THR A 124 -54.50 23.28 3.45
CA THR A 124 -54.25 24.67 3.81
C THR A 124 -52.95 25.19 3.20
N GLU A 125 -52.86 26.51 3.03
CA GLU A 125 -51.64 27.17 2.55
C GLU A 125 -50.45 26.94 3.49
N THR A 126 -50.71 26.88 4.80
CA THR A 126 -49.71 26.57 5.83
C THR A 126 -49.08 25.19 5.58
N ILE A 127 -49.90 24.16 5.34
CA ILE A 127 -49.41 22.80 5.08
C ILE A 127 -48.60 22.76 3.78
N ARG A 128 -49.08 23.41 2.72
CA ARG A 128 -48.35 23.52 1.44
C ARG A 128 -46.98 24.16 1.65
N SER A 129 -46.94 25.29 2.37
CA SER A 129 -45.72 26.05 2.60
C SER A 129 -44.72 25.29 3.46
N GLN A 130 -45.18 24.62 4.52
CA GLN A 130 -44.35 23.75 5.35
C GLN A 130 -43.74 22.59 4.55
N TRP A 131 -44.53 21.97 3.67
CA TRP A 131 -44.04 20.86 2.85
C TRP A 131 -43.02 21.30 1.80
N ILE A 132 -43.27 22.43 1.12
CA ILE A 132 -42.28 23.00 0.18
C ILE A 132 -40.99 23.34 0.93
N GLN A 133 -41.07 24.13 2.01
CA GLN A 133 -39.90 24.57 2.76
C GLN A 133 -39.09 23.39 3.30
N GLY A 134 -39.77 22.36 3.82
CA GLY A 134 -39.09 21.18 4.34
C GLY A 134 -38.41 20.36 3.26
N LEU A 135 -39.06 20.15 2.12
CA LEU A 135 -38.43 19.40 1.04
C LEU A 135 -37.32 20.20 0.36
N GLU A 136 -37.47 21.51 0.18
CA GLU A 136 -36.40 22.39 -0.34
C GLU A 136 -35.18 22.40 0.59
N TYR A 137 -35.42 22.45 1.91
CA TYR A 137 -34.35 22.32 2.91
C TYR A 137 -33.62 20.98 2.77
N LEU A 138 -34.35 19.87 2.65
CA LEU A 138 -33.78 18.53 2.48
C LEU A 138 -32.97 18.40 1.19
N ILE A 139 -33.49 18.90 0.06
CA ILE A 139 -32.80 18.88 -1.23
C ILE A 139 -31.55 19.74 -1.19
N LYS A 140 -31.62 20.94 -0.61
CA LYS A 140 -30.48 21.84 -0.46
C LYS A 140 -29.40 21.20 0.43
N ARG A 141 -29.79 20.56 1.53
CA ARG A 141 -28.88 19.85 2.44
C ARG A 141 -28.25 18.63 1.76
N TYR A 142 -29.04 17.81 1.07
CA TYR A 142 -28.57 16.64 0.29
C TYR A 142 -27.56 17.06 -0.79
N ARG A 143 -27.90 18.10 -1.55
CA ARG A 143 -27.00 18.67 -2.58
C ARG A 143 -25.77 19.32 -1.97
N SER A 144 -25.85 19.92 -0.77
CA SER A 144 -24.68 20.48 -0.07
C SER A 144 -23.73 19.41 0.45
N HIS A 145 -24.24 18.24 0.86
CA HIS A 145 -23.43 17.12 1.36
C HIS A 145 -22.75 16.35 0.21
N ILE A 146 -23.41 16.26 -0.95
CA ILE A 146 -22.80 15.75 -2.19
C ILE A 146 -21.84 16.78 -2.80
N ARG A 147 -22.18 18.08 -2.74
CA ARG A 147 -21.29 19.17 -3.18
C ARG A 147 -20.04 19.29 -2.32
N SER A 148 -20.08 19.11 -1.00
CA SER A 148 -18.87 19.22 -0.18
C SER A 148 -17.86 18.10 -0.44
N HIS A 149 -18.30 16.88 -0.71
CA HIS A 149 -17.37 15.83 -1.14
C HIS A 149 -16.93 15.96 -2.61
N HIS A 150 -17.72 16.59 -3.49
CA HIS A 150 -17.34 16.79 -4.89
C HIS A 150 -16.55 18.09 -5.14
N GLU A 151 -16.92 19.24 -4.61
CA GLU A 151 -16.29 20.55 -4.90
C GLU A 151 -14.90 20.70 -4.27
N ILE A 152 -14.57 20.00 -3.18
CA ILE A 152 -13.28 20.18 -2.51
C ILE A 152 -12.21 19.20 -3.00
N THR A 153 -12.59 17.96 -3.35
CA THR A 153 -11.75 17.13 -4.22
C THR A 153 -11.49 17.86 -5.54
N ASN A 154 -12.48 18.58 -6.10
CA ASN A 154 -12.25 19.38 -7.31
C ASN A 154 -11.26 20.53 -7.08
N GLN A 155 -11.33 21.28 -5.97
CA GLN A 155 -10.41 22.39 -5.70
C GLN A 155 -8.95 21.94 -5.57
N TRP A 156 -8.68 20.84 -4.88
CA TRP A 156 -7.33 20.28 -4.78
C TRP A 156 -6.87 19.68 -6.12
N VAL A 157 -7.74 18.96 -6.83
CA VAL A 157 -7.45 18.46 -8.19
C VAL A 157 -7.19 19.62 -9.17
N TRP A 158 -7.86 20.76 -8.99
CA TRP A 158 -7.62 21.98 -9.74
C TRP A 158 -6.31 22.69 -9.36
N PHE A 159 -5.90 22.61 -8.10
CA PHE A 159 -4.58 23.06 -7.66
C PHE A 159 -3.47 22.21 -8.30
N LEU A 160 -3.63 20.88 -8.30
CA LEU A 160 -2.73 19.95 -8.99
C LEU A 160 -2.66 20.21 -10.50
N PHE A 161 -3.82 20.43 -11.13
CA PHE A 161 -3.91 20.81 -12.54
C PHE A 161 -3.07 22.07 -12.82
N SER A 162 -3.24 23.10 -11.99
CA SER A 162 -2.53 24.37 -12.17
C SER A 162 -1.01 24.24 -11.95
N HIS A 163 -0.57 23.28 -11.13
CA HIS A 163 0.86 23.00 -10.93
C HIS A 163 1.47 22.16 -12.05
N ALA A 164 0.68 21.30 -12.69
CA ALA A 164 1.13 20.45 -13.79
C ALA A 164 1.06 21.14 -15.16
N ASP A 165 0.25 22.20 -15.29
CA ASP A 165 0.14 23.06 -16.47
C ASP A 165 1.33 24.02 -16.54
N HIS A 166 2.50 23.46 -16.87
CA HIS A 166 3.78 24.18 -16.89
C HIS A 166 3.85 25.20 -18.03
N ASP A 167 3.15 24.94 -19.14
CA ASP A 167 3.08 25.86 -20.28
C ASP A 167 1.99 26.93 -20.11
N HIS A 168 1.21 26.86 -19.03
CA HIS A 168 0.09 27.76 -18.71
C HIS A 168 -0.93 27.87 -19.83
N SER A 169 -1.09 26.79 -20.60
CA SER A 169 -2.03 26.72 -21.71
C SER A 169 -3.49 26.62 -21.23
N GLY A 170 -3.71 26.34 -19.95
CA GLY A 170 -5.04 26.04 -19.40
C GLY A 170 -5.52 24.63 -19.71
N HIS A 171 -4.64 23.78 -20.26
CA HIS A 171 -4.90 22.40 -20.65
C HIS A 171 -3.72 21.52 -20.28
N LEU A 172 -3.96 20.28 -19.84
CA LEU A 172 -2.88 19.32 -19.61
C LEU A 172 -2.68 18.44 -20.83
N ASN A 173 -1.47 18.44 -21.37
CA ASN A 173 -1.07 17.47 -22.39
C ASN A 173 -0.75 16.11 -21.75
N ARG A 174 -0.59 15.07 -22.58
CA ARG A 174 -0.32 13.70 -22.11
C ARG A 174 0.94 13.58 -21.24
N GLY A 175 1.99 14.33 -21.57
CA GLY A 175 3.25 14.31 -20.83
C GLY A 175 3.10 14.91 -19.44
N GLU A 176 2.43 16.06 -19.34
CA GLU A 176 2.12 16.73 -18.08
C GLU A 176 1.20 15.90 -17.21
N ALA A 177 0.12 15.35 -17.79
CA ALA A 177 -0.78 14.45 -17.08
C ALA A 177 -0.03 13.20 -16.56
N ARG A 178 0.91 12.63 -17.34
CA ARG A 178 1.71 11.48 -16.93
C ARG A 178 2.69 11.82 -15.82
N GLN A 179 3.38 12.95 -15.90
CA GLN A 179 4.26 13.42 -14.82
C GLN A 179 3.49 13.70 -13.54
N LEU A 180 2.30 14.28 -13.65
CA LEU A 180 1.43 14.51 -12.49
C LEU A 180 0.98 13.19 -11.85
N LEU A 181 0.59 12.18 -12.63
CA LEU A 181 0.27 10.86 -12.07
C LEU A 181 1.47 10.21 -11.38
N LEU A 182 2.66 10.30 -11.95
CA LEU A 182 3.89 9.82 -11.32
C LEU A 182 4.19 10.57 -10.00
N ALA A 183 4.02 11.89 -9.98
CA ALA A 183 4.18 12.70 -8.77
C ALA A 183 3.16 12.32 -7.67
N LEU A 184 1.99 11.84 -8.07
CA LEU A 184 0.94 11.32 -7.19
C LEU A 184 1.10 9.82 -6.87
N ASN A 185 2.21 9.21 -7.30
CA ASN A 185 2.50 7.79 -7.14
C ASN A 185 1.38 6.88 -7.69
N ILE A 186 0.83 7.25 -8.86
CA ILE A 186 -0.16 6.47 -9.60
C ILE A 186 0.55 5.86 -10.80
N GLU A 187 0.86 4.56 -10.71
CA GLU A 187 1.34 3.78 -11.86
C GLU A 187 0.17 3.30 -12.70
N LEU A 188 0.22 3.61 -13.99
CA LEU A 188 -0.81 3.24 -14.94
C LEU A 188 -0.16 2.79 -16.25
N ASP A 189 -0.62 1.67 -16.81
CA ASP A 189 -0.12 1.18 -18.09
C ASP A 189 -0.59 2.10 -19.25
N GLU A 190 0.14 2.12 -20.36
CA GLU A 190 -0.16 3.02 -21.50
C GLU A 190 -1.58 2.81 -22.05
N ARG A 191 -2.09 1.57 -22.05
CA ARG A 191 -3.41 1.26 -22.61
C ARG A 191 -4.51 1.78 -21.70
N ASP A 192 -4.39 1.57 -20.40
CA ASP A 192 -5.36 2.07 -19.43
C ASP A 192 -5.32 3.60 -19.36
N PHE A 193 -4.13 4.20 -19.50
CA PHE A 193 -3.96 5.64 -19.56
C PHE A 193 -4.71 6.21 -20.76
N ASP A 194 -4.50 5.62 -21.94
CA ASP A 194 -5.22 5.98 -23.15
C ASP A 194 -6.72 5.86 -23.01
N VAL A 195 -7.20 4.76 -22.41
CA VAL A 195 -8.63 4.53 -22.22
C VAL A 195 -9.23 5.62 -21.34
N TYR A 196 -8.66 5.89 -20.18
CA TYR A 196 -9.21 6.89 -19.25
C TYR A 196 -9.06 8.32 -19.77
N PHE A 197 -7.93 8.66 -20.39
CA PHE A 197 -7.67 9.99 -20.93
C PHE A 197 -8.66 10.31 -22.05
N ASN A 198 -8.88 9.37 -22.97
CA ASN A 198 -9.83 9.54 -24.07
C ASN A 198 -11.30 9.50 -23.62
N GLN A 199 -11.62 8.80 -22.53
CA GLN A 199 -12.96 8.82 -21.94
C GLN A 199 -13.27 10.13 -21.22
N ALA A 200 -12.26 10.77 -20.65
CA ALA A 200 -12.38 12.04 -19.95
C ALA A 200 -12.44 13.26 -20.88
N ASN A 201 -11.80 13.20 -22.05
CA ASN A 201 -11.90 14.23 -23.09
C ASN A 201 -13.26 14.17 -23.80
N ILE A 202 -14.23 14.92 -23.28
CA ILE A 202 -15.64 14.91 -23.67
C ILE A 202 -16.05 16.12 -24.51
N ARG A 203 -15.29 17.23 -24.49
CA ARG A 203 -15.56 18.46 -25.25
C ARG A 203 -14.78 18.46 -26.57
N ARG A 204 -15.14 17.55 -27.46
CA ARG A 204 -14.51 17.36 -28.78
C ARG A 204 -14.98 18.41 -29.80
N ASN A 205 -14.25 19.50 -30.00
CA ASN A 205 -14.65 20.51 -31.00
C ASN A 205 -13.68 20.85 -32.12
N ASN A 206 -12.42 20.39 -32.16
CA ASN A 206 -11.62 20.41 -33.40
C ASN A 206 -10.43 19.45 -33.35
N TYR A 207 -9.93 19.05 -34.52
CA TYR A 207 -8.90 18.01 -34.72
C TYR A 207 -7.53 18.30 -34.07
N GLU A 208 -7.28 19.51 -33.56
CA GLU A 208 -6.04 19.87 -32.84
C GLU A 208 -6.19 19.82 -31.30
N GLU A 209 -7.41 19.87 -30.75
CA GLU A 209 -7.72 19.73 -29.32
C GLU A 209 -7.86 18.26 -28.87
N LEU A 210 -7.61 17.31 -29.78
CA LEU A 210 -7.69 15.86 -29.55
C LEU A 210 -6.65 15.31 -28.55
N ARG A 211 -5.79 16.15 -27.97
CA ARG A 211 -4.60 15.69 -27.23
C ARG A 211 -4.49 16.15 -25.78
N ASN A 212 -5.34 17.08 -25.34
CA ASN A 212 -5.19 17.71 -24.04
C ASN A 212 -6.50 17.62 -23.23
N LEU A 213 -6.40 17.71 -21.90
CA LEU A 213 -7.54 17.74 -20.99
C LEU A 213 -7.73 19.16 -20.46
N ASP A 214 -8.92 19.72 -20.58
CA ASP A 214 -9.28 20.91 -19.83
C ASP A 214 -9.44 20.61 -18.31
N LYS A 215 -9.61 21.65 -17.51
CA LYS A 215 -9.72 21.56 -16.05
C LYS A 215 -10.88 20.69 -15.54
N ASP A 216 -12.00 20.63 -16.26
CA ASP A 216 -13.15 19.78 -15.93
C ASP A 216 -12.94 18.34 -16.42
N GLU A 217 -12.31 18.17 -17.57
CA GLU A 217 -11.96 16.88 -18.15
C GLU A 217 -10.86 16.18 -17.34
N PHE A 218 -9.86 16.92 -16.86
CA PHE A 218 -8.84 16.38 -15.97
C PHE A 218 -9.44 15.89 -14.65
N LEU A 219 -10.47 16.55 -14.14
CA LEU A 219 -11.17 16.08 -12.95
C LEU A 219 -11.87 14.75 -13.18
N ILE A 220 -12.46 14.55 -14.36
CA ILE A 220 -13.07 13.28 -14.75
C ILE A 220 -11.98 12.20 -14.89
N PHE A 221 -10.88 12.55 -15.56
CA PHE A 221 -9.71 11.69 -15.72
C PHE A 221 -9.14 11.25 -14.37
N TYR A 222 -8.92 12.20 -13.45
CA TYR A 222 -8.44 11.96 -12.10
C TYR A 222 -9.36 10.98 -11.36
N LYS A 223 -10.69 11.16 -11.45
CA LYS A 223 -11.66 10.26 -10.79
C LYS A 223 -11.63 8.83 -11.33
N PHE A 224 -11.29 8.64 -12.60
CA PHE A 224 -11.12 7.29 -13.14
C PHE A 224 -9.86 6.61 -12.61
N VAL A 225 -8.73 7.33 -12.61
CA VAL A 225 -7.44 6.78 -12.16
C VAL A 225 -7.31 6.69 -10.64
N SER A 226 -8.04 7.52 -9.89
CA SER A 226 -8.04 7.54 -8.42
C SER A 226 -9.11 6.64 -7.81
N HIS A 227 -9.85 5.86 -8.61
CA HIS A 227 -10.86 4.96 -8.09
C HIS A 227 -10.20 3.78 -7.35
N ARG A 228 -10.35 3.74 -6.02
CA ARG A 228 -9.76 2.73 -5.12
C ARG A 228 -10.86 1.99 -4.35
N PRO A 229 -11.55 1.02 -4.98
CA PRO A 229 -12.68 0.32 -4.36
C PRO A 229 -12.28 -0.49 -3.12
N GLU A 230 -11.02 -0.89 -3.00
CA GLU A 230 -10.47 -1.57 -1.82
C GLU A 230 -10.39 -0.65 -0.60
N LEU A 231 -10.07 0.64 -0.78
CA LEU A 231 -10.05 1.61 0.31
C LEU A 231 -11.46 1.92 0.81
N LEU A 232 -12.42 2.06 -0.12
CA LEU A 232 -13.84 2.16 0.22
C LEU A 232 -14.31 0.95 1.03
N LYS A 233 -13.87 -0.26 0.67
CA LYS A 233 -14.20 -1.47 1.43
C LYS A 233 -13.66 -1.42 2.86
N ILE A 234 -12.43 -0.95 3.07
CA ILE A 234 -11.86 -0.75 4.41
C ILE A 234 -12.73 0.24 5.20
N ILE A 235 -13.04 1.40 4.62
CA ILE A 235 -13.89 2.40 5.24
C ILE A 235 -15.25 1.79 5.66
N CYS A 236 -15.90 1.04 4.76
CA CYS A 236 -17.16 0.38 5.04
C CYS A 236 -17.06 -0.67 6.17
N GLN A 237 -15.94 -1.39 6.30
CA GLN A 237 -15.74 -2.36 7.38
C GLN A 237 -15.78 -1.70 8.75
N PHE A 238 -15.12 -0.56 8.90
CA PHE A 238 -15.09 0.18 10.17
C PHE A 238 -16.39 0.94 10.43
N ASN A 239 -17.12 1.33 9.38
CA ASN A 239 -18.47 1.86 9.48
C ASN A 239 -19.51 0.85 9.99
N ASN A 240 -19.35 -0.44 9.65
CA ASN A 240 -20.26 -1.50 10.09
C ASN A 240 -19.89 -2.11 11.45
N SER A 241 -18.64 -1.95 11.87
CA SER A 241 -18.13 -2.46 13.15
C SER A 241 -18.74 -1.72 14.36
N THR A 242 -18.99 -0.42 14.23
CA THR A 242 -19.59 0.42 15.28
C THR A 242 -21.06 0.08 15.54
N THR A 243 -21.80 -0.37 14.51
CA THR A 243 -23.20 -0.81 14.64
C THR A 243 -23.39 -2.14 15.38
N ASN A 244 -22.35 -2.97 15.49
CA ASN A 244 -22.42 -4.26 16.17
C ASN A 244 -22.07 -4.22 17.66
N GLN A 245 -21.61 -3.06 18.19
CA GLN A 245 -21.38 -2.89 19.63
C GLN A 245 -22.63 -2.38 20.37
N THR A 246 -23.57 -1.72 19.69
CA THR A 246 -24.82 -1.20 20.31
C THR A 246 -25.95 -2.24 20.41
N THR A 247 -25.78 -3.43 19.82
CA THR A 247 -26.80 -4.51 19.83
C THR A 247 -26.48 -5.66 20.80
N LYS A 248 -25.36 -5.63 21.52
CA LYS A 248 -24.94 -6.72 22.43
C LYS A 248 -25.58 -6.71 23.82
N THR A 249 -26.53 -5.83 24.12
CA THR A 249 -27.20 -5.78 25.44
C THR A 249 -28.59 -6.40 25.51
N LEU A 250 -29.16 -6.94 24.44
CA LEU A 250 -30.52 -7.50 24.48
C LEU A 250 -30.67 -8.78 23.63
N SER A 251 -30.06 -9.88 24.06
CA SER A 251 -30.67 -11.22 23.97
C SER A 251 -29.89 -12.24 24.81
N ASN A 252 -30.18 -12.27 26.11
CA ASN A 252 -30.05 -13.50 26.90
C ASN A 252 -31.35 -14.31 26.77
N TYR A 253 -31.22 -15.64 26.95
CA TYR A 253 -32.21 -16.72 26.81
C TYR A 253 -32.36 -17.22 25.35
N SER A 254 -31.80 -18.37 24.94
CA SER A 254 -31.94 -19.68 25.58
C SER A 254 -30.81 -20.67 25.25
N ILE A 255 -30.51 -21.48 26.27
CA ILE A 255 -29.57 -22.60 26.47
C ILE A 255 -30.04 -23.81 25.59
N ILE A 256 -29.24 -24.72 24.99
CA ILE A 256 -28.48 -25.86 25.57
C ILE A 256 -27.69 -26.60 24.46
N ASN A 257 -26.40 -26.87 24.76
CA ASN A 257 -25.49 -28.00 24.48
C ASN A 257 -25.62 -28.86 23.19
N ALA A 258 -24.50 -29.08 22.48
CA ALA A 258 -23.56 -30.19 22.75
C ALA A 258 -22.54 -30.37 21.60
N LEU A 259 -21.25 -30.44 21.95
CA LEU A 259 -20.18 -31.07 21.14
C LEU A 259 -20.29 -32.61 21.25
N PRO A 260 -19.70 -33.38 20.32
CA PRO A 260 -18.39 -33.95 20.64
C PRO A 260 -17.38 -34.05 19.48
N HIS A 261 -16.12 -34.20 19.88
CA HIS A 261 -14.90 -34.42 19.10
C HIS A 261 -14.86 -35.74 18.28
N SER A 262 -14.10 -35.75 17.17
CA SER A 262 -13.03 -36.74 16.88
C SER A 262 -12.23 -36.39 15.60
N ASN A 263 -10.89 -36.51 15.69
CA ASN A 263 -9.87 -36.37 14.63
C ASN A 263 -9.72 -37.67 13.79
N PRO A 264 -8.67 -37.87 12.96
CA PRO A 264 -8.32 -37.23 11.66
C PRO A 264 -8.08 -38.29 10.56
N ILE A 265 -8.09 -37.94 9.25
CA ILE A 265 -7.53 -38.82 8.20
C ILE A 265 -6.72 -38.01 7.17
N GLU A 266 -5.49 -38.48 6.95
CA GLU A 266 -4.49 -38.00 6.01
C GLU A 266 -4.81 -38.29 4.53
N ARG A 267 -4.27 -37.39 3.68
CA ARG A 267 -3.67 -37.58 2.33
C ARG A 267 -4.35 -38.51 1.32
N ARG A 268 -4.64 -37.94 0.14
CA ARG A 268 -4.15 -38.47 -1.14
C ARG A 268 -4.00 -37.35 -2.19
N ARG A 269 -2.83 -37.34 -2.83
CA ARG A 269 -2.53 -36.63 -4.07
C ARG A 269 -3.10 -37.45 -5.21
N ASP A 270 -3.72 -36.82 -6.20
CA ASP A 270 -3.81 -37.40 -7.54
C ASP A 270 -3.39 -36.37 -8.58
N SER A 271 -2.39 -36.79 -9.34
CA SER A 271 -1.85 -36.23 -10.56
C SER A 271 -2.58 -36.85 -11.75
N SER A 272 -3.08 -36.05 -12.68
CA SER A 272 -3.28 -36.53 -14.05
C SER A 272 -3.16 -35.40 -15.08
N SER A 273 -2.23 -35.65 -15.98
CA SER A 273 -1.84 -34.90 -17.16
C SER A 273 -2.96 -34.90 -18.21
N ILE A 274 -3.15 -33.80 -18.94
CA ILE A 274 -3.95 -33.78 -20.17
C ILE A 274 -3.14 -33.17 -21.31
N ASN A 275 -3.07 -33.95 -22.39
CA ASN A 275 -2.29 -33.77 -23.61
C ASN A 275 -2.84 -32.70 -24.56
N PHE A 276 -1.92 -32.08 -25.29
CA PHE A 276 -2.15 -31.29 -26.50
C PHE A 276 -2.39 -32.19 -27.72
N GLN A 277 -3.40 -31.88 -28.54
CA GLN A 277 -3.43 -32.24 -29.96
C GLN A 277 -4.04 -31.11 -30.81
N LYS A 278 -3.35 -30.80 -31.91
CA LYS A 278 -3.75 -29.92 -33.02
C LYS A 278 -4.43 -30.74 -34.11
N SER A 279 -5.40 -30.17 -34.84
CA SER A 279 -5.55 -30.39 -36.30
C SER A 279 -6.46 -29.36 -36.98
N ASN A 280 -6.11 -29.09 -38.26
CA ASN A 280 -6.69 -28.19 -39.28
C ASN A 280 -8.12 -28.62 -39.70
N GLY A 281 -9.00 -27.92 -40.42
CA GLY A 281 -9.03 -26.66 -41.18
C GLY A 281 -10.18 -26.73 -42.24
N LYS A 282 -10.66 -25.55 -42.69
CA LYS A 282 -11.43 -25.22 -43.93
C LYS A 282 -12.98 -25.07 -43.93
N ASN A 283 -13.36 -23.83 -44.25
CA ASN A 283 -14.37 -23.30 -45.20
C ASN A 283 -15.89 -23.54 -45.01
N ALA A 284 -16.63 -22.45 -44.76
CA ALA A 284 -17.70 -21.97 -45.64
C ALA A 284 -18.15 -20.54 -45.28
N SER A 285 -18.12 -19.67 -46.28
CA SER A 285 -18.63 -18.29 -46.32
C SER A 285 -20.16 -18.23 -46.43
N SER A 286 -20.82 -17.32 -45.71
CA SER A 286 -21.77 -16.34 -46.28
C SER A 286 -22.48 -15.49 -45.20
N CYS A 287 -22.83 -14.27 -45.61
CA CYS A 287 -23.83 -13.36 -45.04
C CYS A 287 -23.42 -12.37 -43.92
N PHE A 288 -22.97 -11.21 -44.39
CA PHE A 288 -23.01 -9.91 -43.74
C PHE A 288 -24.38 -9.59 -43.10
N ARG A 289 -24.41 -9.27 -41.79
CA ARG A 289 -25.34 -8.26 -41.24
C ARG A 289 -24.79 -7.68 -39.93
N ARG A 290 -24.50 -6.38 -39.98
CA ARG A 290 -24.23 -5.43 -38.88
C ARG A 290 -24.94 -5.81 -37.57
N LYS A 291 -24.18 -6.06 -36.49
CA LYS A 291 -24.68 -5.93 -35.11
C LYS A 291 -23.71 -5.09 -34.30
N LYS A 292 -24.28 -4.04 -33.68
CA LYS A 292 -23.65 -3.06 -32.79
C LYS A 292 -23.01 -3.76 -31.59
N SER A 293 -21.81 -3.31 -31.24
CA SER A 293 -21.15 -3.56 -29.96
C SER A 293 -22.01 -3.03 -28.81
N ALA A 294 -22.56 -3.94 -28.02
CA ALA A 294 -23.16 -3.66 -26.72
C ALA A 294 -23.14 -4.94 -25.90
N SER A 295 -22.15 -5.10 -25.01
CA SER A 295 -22.28 -5.80 -23.70
C SER A 295 -20.90 -6.10 -23.09
N ILE A 296 -20.35 -5.19 -22.29
CA ILE A 296 -19.37 -5.55 -21.23
C ILE A 296 -19.66 -4.79 -19.90
N THR A 297 -20.60 -3.86 -19.83
CA THR A 297 -20.73 -2.97 -18.65
C THR A 297 -21.89 -3.26 -17.69
N ARG A 298 -22.42 -4.50 -17.59
CA ARG A 298 -23.61 -4.72 -16.75
C ARG A 298 -23.60 -5.85 -15.72
N GLU A 299 -22.50 -6.58 -15.52
CA GLU A 299 -22.50 -7.72 -14.60
C GLU A 299 -21.69 -7.53 -13.29
N HIS A 300 -20.98 -6.41 -13.08
CA HIS A 300 -20.17 -6.22 -11.86
C HIS A 300 -20.82 -5.38 -10.74
N PHE A 301 -22.09 -4.98 -10.85
CA PHE A 301 -22.78 -4.15 -9.83
C PHE A 301 -24.01 -4.82 -9.19
N ALA A 302 -24.16 -6.14 -9.33
CA ALA A 302 -25.26 -6.89 -8.73
C ALA A 302 -24.75 -7.91 -7.71
N SER A 303 -24.23 -7.42 -6.58
CA SER A 303 -24.26 -8.18 -5.33
C SER A 303 -24.82 -7.29 -4.23
N SER A 304 -26.09 -7.55 -3.93
CA SER A 304 -26.85 -6.98 -2.84
C SER A 304 -26.30 -7.45 -1.49
N ASP A 305 -25.48 -6.62 -0.86
CA ASP A 305 -25.30 -6.59 0.58
C ASP A 305 -25.41 -5.13 1.03
N SER A 306 -26.08 -4.89 2.16
CA SER A 306 -26.39 -3.58 2.70
C SER A 306 -25.12 -2.77 3.00
N ILE A 307 -24.65 -1.98 2.03
CA ILE A 307 -23.55 -1.03 2.21
C ILE A 307 -24.11 0.21 2.89
N ASN A 308 -23.66 0.46 4.11
CA ASN A 308 -23.85 1.70 4.83
C ASN A 308 -23.12 2.81 4.04
N GLU A 309 -23.85 3.79 3.49
CA GLU A 309 -23.40 4.79 2.49
C GLU A 309 -22.40 5.85 3.02
N ASN A 310 -21.72 5.60 4.14
CA ASN A 310 -20.67 6.51 4.63
C ASN A 310 -19.34 6.15 3.95
N ASN A 311 -18.83 7.06 3.11
CA ASN A 311 -17.58 6.92 2.36
C ASN A 311 -16.36 7.52 3.10
N TYR A 312 -16.45 7.67 4.42
CA TYR A 312 -15.43 8.26 5.28
C TYR A 312 -15.35 7.54 6.63
N LEU A 313 -14.25 7.74 7.36
CA LEU A 313 -14.03 7.32 8.74
C LEU A 313 -14.14 8.53 9.68
N THR A 314 -14.87 8.43 10.78
CA THR A 314 -14.77 9.42 11.87
C THR A 314 -13.43 9.31 12.58
N ILE A 315 -13.07 10.32 13.39
CA ILE A 315 -11.86 10.29 14.22
C ILE A 315 -11.74 9.04 15.10
N GLU A 316 -12.85 8.54 15.68
CA GLU A 316 -12.84 7.32 16.48
C GLU A 316 -12.67 6.07 15.62
N GLN A 317 -13.27 6.04 14.42
CA GLN A 317 -13.13 4.91 13.50
C GLN A 317 -11.74 4.84 12.88
N LEU A 318 -11.15 6.00 12.59
CA LEU A 318 -9.76 6.11 12.17
C LEU A 318 -8.84 5.61 13.28
N LYS A 319 -9.06 6.03 14.53
CA LYS A 319 -8.32 5.51 15.68
C LYS A 319 -8.43 3.98 15.77
N ASP A 320 -9.66 3.45 15.67
CA ASP A 320 -9.93 2.02 15.69
C ASP A 320 -9.18 1.27 14.58
N PHE A 321 -9.19 1.81 13.36
CA PHE A 321 -8.44 1.27 12.23
C PHE A 321 -6.93 1.25 12.51
N LEU A 322 -6.38 2.36 12.97
CA LEU A 322 -4.95 2.49 13.27
C LEU A 322 -4.51 1.58 14.42
N GLN A 323 -5.35 1.37 15.42
CA GLN A 323 -5.05 0.49 16.55
C GLN A 323 -5.19 -0.99 16.18
N LYS A 324 -6.24 -1.37 15.45
CA LYS A 324 -6.55 -2.79 15.17
C LYS A 324 -5.78 -3.34 13.98
N GLU A 325 -5.68 -2.58 12.89
CA GLU A 325 -5.08 -3.04 11.63
C GLU A 325 -3.62 -2.61 11.49
N GLN A 326 -3.29 -1.40 11.97
CA GLN A 326 -1.92 -0.87 11.91
C GLN A 326 -1.13 -1.09 13.21
N HIS A 327 -1.74 -1.72 14.22
CA HIS A 327 -1.14 -2.05 15.52
C HIS A 327 -0.49 -0.86 16.25
N MET A 328 -1.03 0.35 16.05
CA MET A 328 -0.52 1.56 16.69
C MET A 328 -1.20 1.79 18.06
N GLU A 329 -0.80 1.01 19.06
CA GLU A 329 -1.52 0.87 20.35
C GLU A 329 -1.66 2.18 21.17
N THR A 330 -0.71 3.12 21.05
CA THR A 330 -0.65 4.33 21.89
C THR A 330 -1.29 5.58 21.30
N LEU A 331 -2.08 5.49 20.21
CA LEU A 331 -2.72 6.68 19.61
C LEU A 331 -3.79 7.32 20.50
N SER A 332 -3.64 8.63 20.71
CA SER A 332 -4.70 9.48 21.25
C SER A 332 -5.68 9.93 20.16
N ILE A 333 -6.82 10.46 20.56
CA ILE A 333 -7.77 11.11 19.63
C ILE A 333 -7.13 12.36 19.01
N GLU A 334 -6.34 13.10 19.78
CA GLU A 334 -5.63 14.30 19.29
C GLU A 334 -4.63 13.95 18.17
N ASP A 335 -3.96 12.81 18.27
CA ASP A 335 -3.06 12.32 17.21
C ASP A 335 -3.84 12.01 15.93
N CYS A 336 -5.03 11.40 16.05
CA CYS A 336 -5.90 11.14 14.91
C CYS A 336 -6.40 12.43 14.25
N SER A 337 -6.75 13.45 15.05
CA SER A 337 -7.12 14.78 14.55
C SER A 337 -5.97 15.40 13.74
N LYS A 338 -4.73 15.34 14.24
CA LYS A 338 -3.54 15.81 13.51
C LYS A 338 -3.32 15.07 12.20
N LEU A 339 -3.54 13.76 12.17
CA LEU A 339 -3.45 12.96 10.94
C LEU A 339 -4.52 13.39 9.94
N ILE A 340 -5.77 13.60 10.37
CA ILE A 340 -6.84 14.09 9.49
C ILE A 340 -6.49 15.47 8.95
N ALA A 341 -6.10 16.41 9.81
CA ALA A 341 -5.71 17.76 9.40
C ALA A 341 -4.52 17.75 8.40
N LYS A 342 -3.61 16.77 8.51
CA LYS A 342 -2.44 16.63 7.64
C LYS A 342 -2.77 15.97 6.30
N PHE A 343 -3.62 14.94 6.29
CA PHE A 343 -3.78 14.06 5.13
C PHE A 343 -5.12 14.16 4.42
N GLU A 344 -6.18 14.61 5.10
CA GLU A 344 -7.48 14.77 4.45
C GLU A 344 -7.46 16.00 3.54
N PRO A 345 -7.60 15.86 2.21
CA PRO A 345 -7.55 17.00 1.29
C PRO A 345 -8.80 17.88 1.37
N SER A 346 -9.93 17.33 1.83
CA SER A 346 -11.18 18.08 1.94
C SER A 346 -11.22 19.01 3.15
N SER A 347 -11.40 20.32 2.95
CA SER A 347 -11.67 21.30 4.01
C SER A 347 -12.85 20.91 4.91
N GLU A 348 -13.90 20.29 4.37
CA GLU A 348 -15.00 19.75 5.17
C GLU A 348 -14.58 18.50 5.93
N GLY A 349 -13.83 17.60 5.31
CA GLY A 349 -13.27 16.43 6.01
C GLY A 349 -12.38 16.86 7.18
N GLN A 350 -11.52 17.87 6.97
CA GLN A 350 -10.73 18.50 8.04
C GLN A 350 -11.62 19.16 9.10
N GLN A 351 -12.63 19.93 8.70
CA GLN A 351 -13.53 20.64 9.61
C GLN A 351 -14.36 19.68 10.47
N TYR A 352 -14.80 18.56 9.91
CA TYR A 352 -15.63 17.56 10.59
C TYR A 352 -14.81 16.43 11.24
N GLU A 353 -13.48 16.47 11.12
CA GLU A 353 -12.59 15.40 11.57
C GLU A 353 -12.99 14.03 10.99
N GLU A 354 -13.20 14.01 9.68
CA GLU A 354 -13.57 12.85 8.88
C GLU A 354 -12.48 12.55 7.85
N MET A 355 -12.02 11.30 7.78
CA MET A 355 -11.04 10.82 6.80
C MET A 355 -11.74 10.12 5.63
N GLY A 356 -11.70 10.73 4.44
CA GLY A 356 -12.24 10.17 3.21
C GLY A 356 -11.30 9.15 2.54
N VAL A 357 -11.70 8.65 1.37
CA VAL A 357 -10.90 7.70 0.58
C VAL A 357 -9.55 8.28 0.18
N ASP A 358 -9.54 9.51 -0.31
CA ASP A 358 -8.32 10.19 -0.74
C ASP A 358 -7.40 10.50 0.45
N GLY A 359 -7.96 10.94 1.59
CA GLY A 359 -7.19 11.16 2.81
C GLY A 359 -6.58 9.86 3.36
N LEU A 360 -7.36 8.77 3.42
CA LEU A 360 -6.86 7.47 3.85
C LEU A 360 -5.78 6.93 2.90
N ARG A 361 -5.91 7.16 1.60
CA ARG A 361 -4.88 6.82 0.63
C ARG A 361 -3.57 7.57 0.90
N LEU A 362 -3.65 8.89 1.09
CA LEU A 362 -2.48 9.73 1.36
C LEU A 362 -1.82 9.35 2.68
N LEU A 363 -2.62 9.04 3.70
CA LEU A 363 -2.14 8.52 4.98
C LEU A 363 -1.32 7.23 4.79
N LEU A 364 -1.91 6.22 4.13
CA LEU A 364 -1.27 4.90 3.98
C LEU A 364 -0.05 4.90 3.05
N LEU A 365 0.07 5.90 2.17
CA LEU A 365 1.25 6.08 1.32
C LEU A 365 2.34 6.94 1.98
N HIS A 366 2.06 7.56 3.12
CA HIS A 366 3.05 8.38 3.81
C HIS A 366 4.13 7.49 4.46
N ASP A 367 5.37 7.98 4.53
CA ASP A 367 6.53 7.24 5.05
C ASP A 367 6.32 6.69 6.48
N GLU A 368 5.54 7.40 7.30
CA GLU A 368 5.15 6.95 8.66
C GLU A 368 4.38 5.62 8.66
N PHE A 369 3.70 5.31 7.55
CA PHE A 369 2.94 4.08 7.31
C PHE A 369 3.67 3.09 6.41
N CYS A 370 4.95 3.33 6.13
CA CYS A 370 5.77 2.40 5.37
C CYS A 370 5.82 1.05 6.09
N ILE A 371 5.67 -0.03 5.31
CA ILE A 371 5.81 -1.40 5.81
C ILE A 371 7.18 -1.63 6.47
N MET A 372 8.20 -0.89 6.03
CA MET A 372 9.52 -0.86 6.63
C MET A 372 9.56 0.26 7.67
N ASN A 373 9.82 -0.08 8.94
CA ASN A 373 9.96 0.92 10.00
C ASN A 373 11.07 1.94 9.64
N PRO A 374 10.73 3.21 9.32
CA PRO A 374 11.70 4.19 8.82
C PRO A 374 12.83 4.47 9.82
N ASN A 375 12.50 4.41 11.12
CA ASN A 375 13.44 4.62 12.21
C ASN A 375 14.47 3.49 12.33
N LYS A 376 14.16 2.29 11.81
CA LYS A 376 15.07 1.13 11.79
C LYS A 376 15.74 0.90 10.44
N SER A 377 15.15 1.37 9.34
CA SER A 377 15.67 1.10 7.99
C SER A 377 16.86 1.97 7.60
N HIS A 378 17.01 3.17 8.18
CA HIS A 378 18.06 4.13 7.79
C HIS A 378 19.20 4.31 8.82
N ARG A 379 19.15 3.60 9.96
CA ARG A 379 20.14 3.75 11.04
C ARG A 379 20.53 2.39 11.60
N ILE A 380 21.81 2.25 11.98
CA ILE A 380 22.28 1.07 12.72
C ILE A 380 21.61 1.08 14.10
N TYR A 381 20.71 0.13 14.34
CA TYR A 381 19.92 0.04 15.59
C TYR A 381 20.25 -1.20 16.42
N HIS A 382 21.00 -2.16 15.86
CA HIS A 382 21.49 -3.31 16.62
C HIS A 382 22.54 -2.84 17.62
N ASP A 383 22.62 -3.51 18.76
CA ASP A 383 23.77 -3.39 19.66
C ASP A 383 24.98 -3.96 18.94
N MET A 384 25.98 -3.12 18.65
CA MET A 384 27.21 -3.48 17.92
C MET A 384 28.41 -3.69 18.86
N THR A 385 28.16 -3.77 20.17
CA THR A 385 29.19 -3.92 21.21
C THR A 385 29.32 -5.35 21.73
N ARG A 386 28.52 -6.30 21.22
CA ARG A 386 28.65 -7.73 21.54
C ARG A 386 29.81 -8.36 20.76
N PRO A 387 30.31 -9.54 21.16
CA PRO A 387 31.39 -10.23 20.45
C PRO A 387 31.02 -10.50 18.98
N ILE A 388 31.98 -10.41 18.06
CA ILE A 388 31.71 -10.55 16.61
C ILE A 388 31.08 -11.91 16.21
N THR A 389 31.23 -12.94 17.04
CA THR A 389 30.59 -14.25 16.87
C THR A 389 29.07 -14.22 16.99
N ASP A 390 28.49 -13.14 17.53
CA ASP A 390 27.06 -13.02 17.79
C ASP A 390 26.28 -12.44 16.59
N TYR A 391 26.96 -12.14 15.48
CA TYR A 391 26.40 -11.46 14.32
C TYR A 391 26.43 -12.33 13.06
N PHE A 392 25.38 -12.23 12.25
CA PHE A 392 25.43 -12.66 10.86
C PHE A 392 26.21 -11.64 10.04
N ILE A 393 27.20 -12.11 9.27
CA ILE A 393 28.07 -11.28 8.44
C ILE A 393 27.72 -11.52 6.97
N ALA A 394 27.32 -10.44 6.27
CA ALA A 394 27.09 -10.49 4.83
C ALA A 394 28.38 -10.90 4.11
N THR A 395 28.36 -12.06 3.45
CA THR A 395 29.55 -12.73 2.91
C THR A 395 29.36 -13.06 1.44
N SER A 396 30.40 -12.86 0.64
CA SER A 396 30.47 -13.24 -0.77
C SER A 396 31.43 -14.42 -0.94
N HIS A 397 31.03 -15.40 -1.76
CA HIS A 397 31.82 -16.59 -2.09
C HIS A 397 32.34 -16.46 -3.53
N ASN A 398 33.60 -16.87 -3.76
CA ASN A 398 34.30 -16.70 -5.03
C ASN A 398 34.08 -15.31 -5.64
N THR A 399 34.31 -14.27 -4.83
CA THR A 399 33.89 -12.90 -5.14
C THR A 399 34.40 -12.43 -6.50
N TYR A 400 35.60 -12.86 -6.90
CA TYR A 400 36.23 -12.50 -8.16
C TYR A 400 35.45 -12.93 -9.41
N ILE A 401 34.54 -13.91 -9.34
CA ILE A 401 33.81 -14.47 -10.49
C ILE A 401 32.48 -13.72 -10.69
N ARG A 402 32.27 -13.16 -11.88
CA ARG A 402 31.01 -12.49 -12.23
C ARG A 402 29.89 -13.46 -12.64
N ASP A 403 30.24 -14.52 -13.37
CA ASP A 403 29.29 -15.39 -14.06
C ASP A 403 29.51 -16.88 -13.70
N ASN A 404 29.78 -17.73 -14.69
CA ASN A 404 29.91 -19.17 -14.54
C ASN A 404 31.18 -19.55 -13.74
N GLN A 405 31.07 -20.51 -12.81
CA GLN A 405 32.20 -20.98 -12.00
C GLN A 405 33.33 -21.64 -12.83
N VAL A 406 33.08 -22.09 -14.06
CA VAL A 406 34.04 -22.83 -14.90
C VAL A 406 34.72 -21.95 -15.96
N TYR A 407 34.03 -20.97 -16.52
CA TYR A 407 34.53 -20.12 -17.62
C TYR A 407 34.12 -18.65 -17.50
N GLY A 408 33.55 -18.26 -16.35
CA GLY A 408 33.15 -16.89 -16.09
C GLY A 408 34.35 -15.96 -16.02
N ASN A 409 34.11 -14.70 -16.36
CA ASN A 409 35.15 -13.68 -16.28
C ASN A 409 35.42 -13.33 -14.81
N CYS A 410 36.70 -13.37 -14.44
CA CYS A 410 37.18 -12.84 -13.18
C CYS A 410 37.42 -11.33 -13.35
N THR A 411 36.95 -10.51 -12.41
CA THR A 411 37.14 -9.05 -12.51
C THR A 411 37.16 -8.36 -11.14
N PRO A 412 38.04 -7.36 -10.86
CA PRO A 412 38.07 -6.63 -9.60
C PRO A 412 36.75 -5.89 -9.24
N GLU A 413 35.95 -5.55 -10.25
CA GLU A 413 34.69 -4.81 -10.12
C GLU A 413 33.64 -5.55 -9.29
N THR A 414 33.73 -6.88 -9.23
CA THR A 414 32.87 -7.72 -8.39
C THR A 414 33.08 -7.42 -6.90
N TYR A 415 34.33 -7.19 -6.47
CA TYR A 415 34.65 -6.75 -5.11
C TYR A 415 34.10 -5.35 -4.83
N ILE A 416 34.25 -4.42 -5.78
CA ILE A 416 33.70 -3.06 -5.68
C ILE A 416 32.18 -3.13 -5.48
N HIS A 417 31.49 -3.94 -6.30
CA HIS A 417 30.05 -4.11 -6.22
C HIS A 417 29.62 -4.74 -4.89
N ALA A 418 30.27 -5.82 -4.45
CA ALA A 418 29.97 -6.48 -3.18
C ALA A 418 30.12 -5.53 -1.98
N LEU A 419 31.20 -4.73 -1.95
CA LEU A 419 31.44 -3.80 -0.85
C LEU A 419 30.42 -2.66 -0.83
N ARG A 420 30.02 -2.14 -1.99
CA ARG A 420 28.98 -1.09 -2.11
C ARG A 420 27.59 -1.55 -1.66
N THR A 421 27.28 -2.83 -1.78
CA THR A 421 26.02 -3.40 -1.28
C THR A 421 26.06 -3.76 0.21
N GLY A 422 27.19 -3.50 0.89
CA GLY A 422 27.35 -3.73 2.32
C GLY A 422 27.94 -5.09 2.69
N CYS A 423 28.43 -5.88 1.74
CA CYS A 423 29.16 -7.12 2.03
C CYS A 423 30.38 -6.83 2.91
N ARG A 424 30.62 -7.64 3.95
CA ARG A 424 31.68 -7.49 4.96
C ARG A 424 32.66 -8.67 5.00
N ALA A 425 32.51 -9.66 4.13
CA ALA A 425 33.48 -10.72 3.95
C ALA A 425 33.55 -11.12 2.47
N VAL A 426 34.75 -11.02 1.89
CA VAL A 426 34.99 -11.32 0.46
C VAL A 426 36.08 -12.36 0.31
N GLU A 427 35.99 -13.16 -0.74
CA GLU A 427 36.84 -14.33 -0.97
C GLU A 427 37.77 -14.15 -2.15
N MET A 428 38.98 -14.71 -2.03
CA MET A 428 40.00 -14.73 -3.09
C MET A 428 40.84 -16.01 -3.00
N ASP A 429 40.96 -16.70 -4.13
CA ASP A 429 41.73 -17.93 -4.27
C ASP A 429 43.07 -17.56 -4.89
N CYS A 430 44.11 -17.47 -4.06
CA CYS A 430 45.40 -16.95 -4.45
C CYS A 430 46.35 -18.05 -4.88
N TYR A 431 46.90 -17.94 -6.08
CA TYR A 431 47.88 -18.86 -6.67
C TYR A 431 49.15 -18.11 -7.08
N ASP A 432 50.22 -18.87 -7.28
CA ASP A 432 51.46 -18.34 -7.84
C ASP A 432 51.23 -17.81 -9.26
N GLY A 433 51.68 -16.58 -9.53
CA GLY A 433 51.74 -16.03 -10.88
C GLY A 433 53.17 -15.82 -11.38
N ASP A 434 53.28 -15.52 -12.67
CA ASP A 434 54.57 -15.22 -13.30
C ASP A 434 55.20 -13.93 -12.74
N ASN A 435 56.51 -13.80 -12.90
CA ASN A 435 57.27 -12.60 -12.48
C ASN A 435 57.09 -12.22 -11.00
N MET A 436 56.82 -13.20 -10.12
CA MET A 436 56.60 -13.00 -8.69
C MET A 436 55.37 -12.13 -8.35
N GLU A 437 54.38 -12.06 -9.24
CA GLU A 437 53.10 -11.38 -8.95
C GLU A 437 52.01 -12.43 -8.67
N PRO A 438 51.52 -12.54 -7.42
CA PRO A 438 50.44 -13.47 -7.09
C PRO A 438 49.16 -13.16 -7.88
N ILE A 439 48.41 -14.20 -8.24
CA ILE A 439 47.18 -14.09 -9.04
C ILE A 439 45.99 -14.71 -8.31
N VAL A 440 44.79 -14.32 -8.73
CA VAL A 440 43.52 -14.84 -8.22
C VAL A 440 42.68 -15.38 -9.39
N TYR A 441 42.25 -16.63 -9.26
CA TYR A 441 41.34 -17.31 -10.18
C TYR A 441 40.82 -18.61 -9.56
N HIS A 442 39.86 -19.26 -10.23
CA HIS A 442 39.35 -20.54 -9.77
C HIS A 442 40.21 -21.68 -10.30
N GLY A 443 40.94 -22.37 -9.41
CA GLY A 443 41.84 -23.47 -9.77
C GLY A 443 41.16 -24.56 -10.61
N ASN A 444 41.91 -25.16 -11.54
CA ASN A 444 41.42 -26.23 -12.43
C ASN A 444 40.22 -25.83 -13.33
N THR A 445 40.09 -24.54 -13.67
CA THR A 445 39.04 -24.03 -14.57
C THR A 445 39.60 -23.18 -15.71
N LEU A 446 38.72 -22.69 -16.60
CA LEU A 446 39.05 -21.81 -17.73
C LEU A 446 38.90 -20.32 -17.37
N THR A 447 38.79 -20.00 -16.09
CA THR A 447 38.67 -18.62 -15.63
C THR A 447 39.99 -17.87 -15.80
N ALA A 448 39.93 -16.62 -16.25
CA ALA A 448 41.13 -15.81 -16.45
C ALA A 448 41.69 -15.31 -15.11
N PRO A 449 43.02 -15.32 -14.89
CA PRO A 449 43.62 -14.81 -13.67
C PRO A 449 43.67 -13.29 -13.60
N ILE A 450 43.49 -12.76 -12.39
CA ILE A 450 43.65 -11.34 -12.07
C ILE A 450 44.85 -11.17 -11.12
N PRO A 451 45.70 -10.15 -11.29
CA PRO A 451 46.73 -9.83 -10.31
C PRO A 451 46.13 -9.55 -8.91
N PHE A 452 46.69 -10.19 -7.89
CA PHE A 452 46.28 -10.00 -6.49
C PHE A 452 46.30 -8.54 -6.06
N ARG A 453 47.34 -7.79 -6.47
CA ARG A 453 47.48 -6.36 -6.16
C ARG A 453 46.32 -5.54 -6.67
N GLU A 454 45.81 -5.84 -7.85
CA GLU A 454 44.70 -5.09 -8.46
C GLU A 454 43.42 -5.25 -7.64
N ILE A 455 43.13 -6.48 -7.19
CA ILE A 455 42.01 -6.77 -6.29
C ILE A 455 42.16 -6.03 -4.96
N ILE A 456 43.35 -6.10 -4.34
CA ILE A 456 43.58 -5.45 -3.04
C ILE A 456 43.46 -3.92 -3.14
N LEU A 457 43.92 -3.31 -4.23
CA LEU A 457 43.72 -1.88 -4.50
C LEU A 457 42.25 -1.55 -4.69
N ALA A 458 41.50 -2.33 -5.46
CA ALA A 458 40.07 -2.12 -5.66
C ALA A 458 39.29 -2.19 -4.34
N ILE A 459 39.61 -3.18 -3.50
CA ILE A 459 39.01 -3.36 -2.17
C ILE A 459 39.28 -2.15 -1.27
N GLU A 460 40.52 -1.65 -1.21
CA GLU A 460 40.90 -0.52 -0.34
C GLU A 460 40.04 0.71 -0.58
N THR A 461 39.77 1.05 -1.85
CA THR A 461 38.96 2.22 -2.20
C THR A 461 37.50 2.12 -1.75
N GLN A 462 36.98 0.91 -1.53
CA GLN A 462 35.56 0.67 -1.19
C GLN A 462 35.37 0.05 0.20
N ALA A 463 36.45 -0.31 0.91
CA ALA A 463 36.41 -1.16 2.09
C ALA A 463 35.39 -0.66 3.13
N PHE A 464 35.30 0.66 3.33
CA PHE A 464 34.43 1.27 4.33
C PHE A 464 33.45 2.32 3.78
N SER A 465 33.20 2.33 2.46
CA SER A 465 32.34 3.34 1.82
C SER A 465 30.85 3.18 2.19
N ALA A 466 30.36 1.94 2.26
CA ALA A 466 28.98 1.63 2.61
C ALA A 466 28.78 1.30 4.11
N SER A 467 29.85 0.92 4.82
CA SER A 467 29.77 0.50 6.23
C SER A 467 31.12 0.69 6.94
N PRO A 468 31.15 1.26 8.16
CA PRO A 468 32.38 1.44 8.92
C PRO A 468 32.86 0.16 9.64
N TYR A 469 32.03 -0.89 9.67
CA TYR A 469 32.30 -2.14 10.38
C TYR A 469 33.37 -3.00 9.66
N PRO A 470 34.03 -3.93 10.39
CA PRO A 470 35.19 -4.67 9.88
C PRO A 470 34.92 -5.41 8.58
N LEU A 471 35.97 -5.51 7.76
CA LEU A 471 35.99 -6.26 6.50
C LEU A 471 36.88 -7.49 6.65
N PHE A 472 36.37 -8.66 6.31
CA PHE A 472 37.12 -9.92 6.28
C PHE A 472 37.59 -10.23 4.86
N LEU A 473 38.88 -10.52 4.71
CA LEU A 473 39.45 -11.08 3.50
C LEU A 473 39.67 -12.57 3.71
N ASN A 474 38.82 -13.38 3.09
CA ASN A 474 38.92 -14.83 3.10
C ASN A 474 39.89 -15.23 2.00
N ILE A 475 41.13 -15.55 2.39
CA ILE A 475 42.20 -15.88 1.45
C ILE A 475 42.40 -17.40 1.46
N GLU A 476 42.01 -18.04 0.37
CA GLU A 476 42.40 -19.42 0.08
C GLU A 476 43.79 -19.40 -0.56
N ASN A 477 44.80 -19.74 0.24
CA ASN A 477 46.19 -19.53 -0.13
C ASN A 477 46.83 -20.80 -0.71
N HIS A 478 47.13 -20.76 -2.01
CA HIS A 478 47.88 -21.77 -2.77
C HIS A 478 49.23 -21.26 -3.27
N CYS A 479 49.68 -20.10 -2.79
CA CYS A 479 50.95 -19.49 -3.22
C CYS A 479 52.16 -20.15 -2.54
N SER A 480 53.28 -20.18 -3.26
CA SER A 480 54.60 -20.50 -2.77
C SER A 480 55.04 -19.61 -1.60
N TYR A 481 56.03 -20.08 -0.84
CA TYR A 481 56.59 -19.35 0.29
C TYR A 481 57.00 -17.91 -0.05
N GLU A 482 57.66 -17.70 -1.20
CA GLU A 482 58.13 -16.38 -1.60
C GLU A 482 56.97 -15.44 -1.99
N GLN A 483 55.98 -15.95 -2.72
CA GLN A 483 54.82 -15.16 -3.15
C GLN A 483 53.87 -14.84 -1.99
N GLN A 484 53.78 -15.68 -0.96
CA GLN A 484 53.11 -15.32 0.31
C GLN A 484 53.75 -14.09 0.98
N GLY A 485 55.08 -13.96 0.91
CA GLY A 485 55.78 -12.77 1.39
C GLY A 485 55.39 -11.51 0.61
N ILE A 486 55.15 -11.64 -0.69
CA ILE A 486 54.67 -10.56 -1.55
C ILE A 486 53.22 -10.20 -1.22
N MET A 487 52.34 -11.18 -1.05
CA MET A 487 50.96 -10.96 -0.59
C MET A 487 50.93 -10.17 0.72
N ALA A 488 51.75 -10.57 1.70
CA ALA A 488 51.84 -9.87 2.98
C ALA A 488 52.31 -8.42 2.83
N ARG A 489 53.28 -8.16 1.94
CA ARG A 489 53.76 -6.80 1.64
C ARG A 489 52.69 -5.95 0.97
N VAL A 490 51.98 -6.51 -0.01
CA VAL A 490 50.87 -5.83 -0.69
C VAL A 490 49.78 -5.46 0.31
N LEU A 491 49.32 -6.41 1.14
CA LEU A 491 48.31 -6.16 2.18
C LEU A 491 48.73 -5.05 3.15
N LYS A 492 49.97 -5.11 3.69
CA LYS A 492 50.50 -4.10 4.62
C LYS A 492 50.60 -2.71 3.98
N ASN A 493 51.13 -2.63 2.76
CA ASN A 493 51.36 -1.36 2.08
C ASN A 493 50.07 -0.68 1.63
N THR A 494 49.08 -1.48 1.19
CA THR A 494 47.80 -0.95 0.69
C THR A 494 46.90 -0.55 1.85
N PHE A 495 46.63 -1.44 2.81
CA PHE A 495 45.66 -1.17 3.88
C PHE A 495 46.23 -0.37 5.06
N LYS A 496 47.54 -0.37 5.28
CA LYS A 496 48.21 0.41 6.34
C LYS A 496 47.50 0.25 7.69
N ASP A 497 47.02 1.35 8.29
CA ASP A 497 46.35 1.39 9.58
C ASP A 497 44.98 0.69 9.58
N HIS A 498 44.36 0.51 8.41
CA HIS A 498 43.16 -0.32 8.30
C HIS A 498 43.48 -1.81 8.48
N LEU A 499 44.70 -2.28 8.18
CA LEU A 499 45.03 -3.69 8.38
C LEU A 499 45.16 -4.02 9.86
N LEU A 500 44.41 -5.01 10.34
CA LEU A 500 44.58 -5.52 11.70
C LEU A 500 45.89 -6.33 11.79
N SER A 501 46.94 -5.67 12.26
CA SER A 501 48.30 -6.23 12.37
C SER A 501 48.68 -6.74 13.77
N LYS A 502 47.89 -6.39 14.79
CA LYS A 502 48.08 -6.79 16.19
C LYS A 502 46.74 -7.10 16.86
N PRO A 503 46.70 -8.03 17.82
CA PRO A 503 45.50 -8.24 18.62
C PRO A 503 45.18 -7.01 19.47
N LEU A 504 43.90 -6.70 19.61
CA LEU A 504 43.31 -5.71 20.51
C LEU A 504 43.10 -6.25 21.94
N VAL A 505 43.11 -7.58 22.11
CA VAL A 505 42.91 -8.28 23.39
C VAL A 505 43.98 -9.35 23.59
N ASP A 506 44.50 -9.48 24.81
CA ASP A 506 45.66 -10.33 25.09
C ASP A 506 45.31 -11.82 25.31
N ASN A 507 44.14 -12.12 25.88
CA ASN A 507 43.76 -13.48 26.32
C ASN A 507 42.80 -14.21 25.38
N PHE A 508 42.29 -13.55 24.33
CA PHE A 508 41.36 -14.11 23.32
C PHE A 508 40.07 -14.77 23.89
N GLU A 509 39.78 -14.65 25.19
CA GLU A 509 38.61 -15.30 25.82
C GLU A 509 37.28 -14.83 25.22
N THR A 510 37.24 -13.56 24.80
CA THR A 510 36.12 -12.97 24.07
C THR A 510 36.67 -12.26 22.84
N LEU A 511 36.07 -12.50 21.67
CA LEU A 511 36.46 -11.77 20.46
C LEU A 511 35.95 -10.32 20.52
N PRO A 512 36.71 -9.35 19.97
CA PRO A 512 36.26 -7.97 19.93
C PRO A 512 34.92 -7.81 19.21
N SER A 513 34.20 -6.76 19.59
CA SER A 513 32.95 -6.37 18.97
C SER A 513 33.16 -5.72 17.59
N PRO A 514 32.13 -5.70 16.73
CA PRO A 514 32.16 -4.90 15.51
C PRO A 514 32.51 -3.43 15.75
N GLU A 515 32.07 -2.84 16.87
CA GLU A 515 32.37 -1.46 17.25
C GLU A 515 33.88 -1.23 17.46
N GLU A 516 34.54 -2.12 18.19
CA GLU A 516 35.99 -2.07 18.44
C GLU A 516 36.83 -2.33 17.18
N LEU A 517 36.25 -3.04 16.21
CA LEU A 517 36.89 -3.42 14.95
C LEU A 517 36.53 -2.48 13.78
N LYS A 518 35.91 -1.32 14.04
CA LYS A 518 35.61 -0.35 12.99
C LYS A 518 36.86 0.03 12.20
N TYR A 519 36.68 0.12 10.88
CA TYR A 519 37.72 0.43 9.91
C TYR A 519 38.90 -0.56 9.88
N LYS A 520 38.68 -1.80 10.37
CA LYS A 520 39.70 -2.86 10.33
C LYS A 520 39.43 -3.89 9.23
N VAL A 521 40.49 -4.21 8.50
CA VAL A 521 40.59 -5.32 7.55
C VAL A 521 41.22 -6.50 8.27
N ILE A 522 40.53 -7.63 8.30
CA ILE A 522 40.90 -8.84 9.05
C ILE A 522 41.17 -9.96 8.04
N ILE A 523 42.35 -10.58 8.13
CA ILE A 523 42.71 -11.70 7.26
C ILE A 523 42.17 -13.00 7.85
N ARG A 524 41.34 -13.70 7.07
CA ARG A 524 40.91 -15.07 7.34
C ARG A 524 41.65 -16.02 6.42
N SER A 525 42.54 -16.84 6.97
CA SER A 525 43.26 -17.86 6.21
C SER A 525 43.80 -18.96 7.14
N ARG A 526 44.46 -19.98 6.58
CA ARG A 526 45.17 -21.00 7.38
C ARG A 526 46.43 -20.39 7.97
N ARG A 527 46.63 -20.59 9.28
CA ARG A 527 47.83 -20.17 10.02
C ARG A 527 48.52 -21.39 10.60
N TYR A 528 49.84 -21.48 10.49
CA TYR A 528 50.60 -22.53 11.17
C TYR A 528 50.87 -22.15 12.65
N PRO A 529 50.75 -23.09 13.62
CA PRO A 529 50.98 -22.79 15.03
C PRO A 529 52.46 -22.51 15.34
N LYS A 530 52.75 -21.43 16.08
CA LYS A 530 54.06 -21.27 16.73
C LYS A 530 54.18 -22.33 17.84
N GLY A 531 55.14 -23.27 17.74
CA GLY A 531 55.47 -24.20 18.84
C GLY A 531 55.57 -25.70 18.53
N LYS A 532 55.33 -26.18 17.30
CA LYS A 532 55.62 -27.59 16.93
C LYS A 532 57.07 -27.75 16.45
N ILE A 533 58.04 -27.58 17.35
CA ILE A 533 59.42 -28.05 17.17
C ILE A 533 59.79 -28.89 18.39
N SER A 534 59.08 -30.01 18.61
CA SER A 534 59.53 -31.15 19.42
C SER A 534 58.38 -32.14 19.61
N ALA A 535 58.34 -33.20 18.80
CA ALA A 535 57.85 -34.52 19.20
C ALA A 535 58.24 -35.53 18.10
N ASP A 536 58.77 -36.66 18.53
CA ASP A 536 59.43 -37.70 17.73
C ASP A 536 58.64 -38.23 16.52
N PRO A 537 59.34 -38.64 15.45
CA PRO A 537 58.74 -39.12 14.21
C PRO A 537 58.39 -40.61 14.30
N LYS A 538 57.36 -41.00 15.07
CA LYS A 538 56.78 -42.36 14.97
C LYS A 538 55.27 -42.39 15.28
N SER A 539 54.45 -42.15 14.26
CA SER A 539 53.18 -42.88 14.12
C SER A 539 52.81 -43.00 12.65
N ASN A 540 52.96 -44.20 12.10
CA ASN A 540 52.42 -44.56 10.78
C ASN A 540 50.89 -44.43 10.79
N ARG A 541 50.37 -43.43 10.09
CA ARG A 541 49.02 -43.46 9.52
C ARG A 541 49.15 -43.14 8.04
N SER A 542 48.92 -44.17 7.22
CA SER A 542 48.74 -44.04 5.79
C SER A 542 47.40 -43.36 5.53
N ASN A 543 47.43 -42.09 5.11
CA ASN A 543 46.40 -41.41 4.31
C ASN A 543 47.10 -40.23 3.60
N ASP A 544 46.80 -40.05 2.31
CA ASP A 544 47.34 -39.05 1.37
C ASP A 544 46.92 -37.61 1.70
N GLU A 545 47.18 -37.14 2.91
CA GLU A 545 47.26 -35.71 3.22
C GLU A 545 48.61 -35.47 3.90
N THR A 546 49.60 -35.06 3.10
CA THR A 546 50.90 -34.62 3.60
C THR A 546 50.69 -33.56 4.68
N GLU A 547 51.12 -33.84 5.91
CA GLU A 547 51.07 -32.83 6.97
C GLU A 547 51.80 -31.57 6.49
N PRO A 548 51.18 -30.38 6.58
CA PRO A 548 51.77 -29.15 6.06
C PRO A 548 53.13 -28.87 6.71
N ASN A 549 54.18 -28.68 5.90
CA ASN A 549 55.53 -28.44 6.40
C ASN A 549 55.63 -26.98 6.93
N PRO A 550 56.19 -26.74 8.13
CA PRO A 550 56.39 -25.39 8.65
C PRO A 550 57.14 -24.44 7.68
N LYS A 551 57.94 -24.99 6.78
CA LYS A 551 58.67 -24.25 5.74
C LYS A 551 57.79 -23.70 4.62
N ASP A 552 56.53 -24.14 4.54
CA ASP A 552 55.60 -23.74 3.46
C ASP A 552 54.82 -22.46 3.79
N TYR A 553 54.91 -21.97 5.04
CA TYR A 553 54.17 -20.79 5.52
C TYR A 553 55.08 -19.60 5.77
N HIS A 554 54.91 -18.53 5.01
CA HIS A 554 55.69 -17.32 5.19
C HIS A 554 55.29 -16.60 6.49
N PRO A 555 56.25 -16.24 7.37
CA PRO A 555 55.96 -15.65 8.67
C PRO A 555 55.24 -14.30 8.56
N ASP A 556 55.60 -13.47 7.57
CA ASP A 556 54.94 -12.18 7.38
C ASP A 556 53.46 -12.30 7.03
N PHE A 557 53.07 -13.32 6.27
CA PHE A 557 51.67 -13.58 5.95
C PHE A 557 50.95 -14.20 7.15
N SER A 558 51.56 -15.22 7.76
CA SER A 558 51.00 -15.93 8.91
C SER A 558 50.72 -15.02 10.12
N ASN A 559 51.55 -14.00 10.34
CA ASN A 559 51.37 -13.04 11.44
C ASN A 559 50.18 -12.08 11.21
N LEU A 560 49.65 -11.95 9.99
CA LEU A 560 48.44 -11.15 9.70
C LEU A 560 47.15 -11.87 10.10
N ILE A 561 47.20 -13.18 10.34
CA ILE A 561 46.03 -14.00 10.70
C ILE A 561 45.89 -14.00 12.23
N ILE A 562 45.04 -13.11 12.74
CA ILE A 562 44.93 -12.87 14.19
C ILE A 562 43.69 -13.55 14.78
N TYR A 563 42.51 -13.04 14.46
CA TYR A 563 41.24 -13.51 15.04
C TYR A 563 40.53 -14.58 14.22
N SER A 564 40.80 -14.69 12.91
CA SER A 564 40.05 -15.57 12.00
C SER A 564 40.97 -16.63 11.39
N GLN A 565 41.45 -17.55 12.20
CA GLN A 565 42.23 -18.69 11.73
C GLN A 565 41.32 -19.80 11.19
N ILE A 566 41.61 -20.28 9.98
CA ILE A 566 40.99 -21.49 9.44
C ILE A 566 41.68 -22.73 10.05
N VAL A 567 40.89 -23.61 10.65
CA VAL A 567 41.32 -24.91 11.19
C VAL A 567 40.38 -25.99 10.69
N SER A 568 40.88 -27.22 10.54
CA SER A 568 40.05 -28.36 10.18
C SER A 568 39.05 -28.66 11.29
N PHE A 569 37.77 -28.75 10.93
CA PHE A 569 36.72 -29.09 11.88
C PHE A 569 36.72 -30.59 12.15
N THR A 570 36.88 -30.99 13.41
CA THR A 570 36.83 -32.41 13.82
C THR A 570 35.42 -32.80 14.25
N ASN A 571 34.92 -32.17 15.32
CA ASN A 571 33.55 -32.28 15.82
C ASN A 571 33.30 -31.17 16.87
N ILE A 572 32.03 -30.99 17.25
CA ILE A 572 31.62 -29.95 18.21
C ILE A 572 32.28 -30.16 19.58
N THR A 573 32.34 -31.39 20.08
CA THR A 573 32.95 -31.71 21.39
C THR A 573 34.42 -31.33 21.43
N HIS A 574 35.20 -31.72 20.41
CA HIS A 574 36.60 -31.34 20.27
C HIS A 574 36.74 -29.82 20.22
N THR A 575 35.87 -29.13 19.48
CA THR A 575 35.89 -27.65 19.38
C THR A 575 35.60 -26.99 20.73
N ILE A 576 34.67 -27.53 21.53
CA ILE A 576 34.37 -27.07 22.89
C ILE A 576 35.54 -27.37 23.85
N CYS A 577 36.17 -28.54 23.74
CA CYS A 577 37.27 -28.93 24.64
C CYS A 577 38.60 -28.22 24.31
N THR A 578 38.83 -27.83 23.06
CA THR A 578 40.06 -27.16 22.60
C THR A 578 39.91 -25.62 22.53
N GLN A 579 38.84 -25.11 23.14
CA GLN A 579 38.35 -23.73 23.09
C GLN A 579 39.44 -22.65 23.10
N LYS A 580 39.28 -21.66 22.22
CA LYS A 580 39.86 -20.31 22.39
C LYS A 580 38.80 -19.21 22.51
N CYS A 581 37.68 -19.27 21.77
CA CYS A 581 36.70 -18.16 21.74
C CYS A 581 35.24 -18.61 21.54
N PHE A 582 34.65 -19.40 22.46
CA PHE A 582 33.19 -19.57 22.50
C PHE A 582 32.68 -19.07 23.85
N HIS A 583 31.76 -18.09 23.83
CA HIS A 583 31.02 -17.71 25.03
C HIS A 583 30.25 -18.95 25.49
N SER A 584 30.37 -19.33 26.78
CA SER A 584 29.65 -20.51 27.27
C SER A 584 28.16 -20.30 27.03
N ILE A 585 27.58 -21.06 26.10
CA ILE A 585 26.14 -21.26 26.05
C ILE A 585 25.84 -22.14 27.27
N LYS A 586 25.86 -21.54 28.47
CA LYS A 586 25.27 -22.16 29.65
C LYS A 586 23.79 -22.28 29.32
N SER A 587 23.34 -23.53 29.19
CA SER A 587 21.93 -23.88 29.10
C SER A 587 21.17 -23.11 30.18
N LYS A 588 20.29 -22.21 29.77
CA LYS A 588 19.22 -21.73 30.64
C LYS A 588 18.12 -22.77 30.71
#